data_AF-A0A7Y5NCC8-F1
#
_entry.id   AF-A0A7Y5NCC8-F1
#
_cell.length_a   1.000
_cell.length_b   1.000
_cell.length_c   1.000
_cell.angle_alpha   90.00
_cell.angle_beta   90.00
_cell.angle_gamma   90.00
#
_symmetry.space_group_name_H-M   'P 1'
#
loop_
_entity.id
_entity.type
_entity.pdbx_description
1 polymer ?
#
loop_
_entity_poly.entity_id
_entity_poly.type
_entity_poly.pdbx_seq_one_letter_code
_entity_poly.pdbx_strand_id
1 'polypeptide(L)'
;YNVLMSIEKDAILFTNGDNDTYPIWLLQRVQGIRTAVTVMNFHLITKYPDYLKKLLQERQLELDWSTLPPVKEEGFLFALCKALAPSVPVYVALTIEPAHIKPLADHLFVVGLAYQYSPRRFDNLSVLQKNWEQSFRLDYLTHDWYEAWRPETERIVPSLNGNYLAPLVLLIEHTKAKEEIEKSNRLRALAFELARKAGSGAELQRILGAR
;
A
#
# COMPACT_ATOMS: atom_id res chain seq x y z
N TYR A 1 -1.02 4.92 9.46
CA TYR A 1 -0.40 3.94 10.38
C TYR A 1 -0.24 2.57 9.72
N ASN A 2 -1.33 1.90 9.35
CA ASN A 2 -1.29 0.53 8.81
C ASN A 2 -0.45 0.36 7.52
N VAL A 3 -0.36 1.39 6.67
CA VAL A 3 0.58 1.40 5.54
C VAL A 3 2.02 1.20 6.03
N LEU A 4 2.52 2.02 6.97
CA LEU A 4 3.86 1.88 7.56
C LEU A 4 4.10 0.53 8.26
N MET A 5 3.05 -0.04 8.85
CA MET A 5 3.12 -1.35 9.51
C MET A 5 3.16 -2.52 8.52
N SER A 6 2.87 -2.27 7.23
CA SER A 6 3.01 -3.25 6.15
C SER A 6 4.45 -3.36 5.64
N ILE A 7 5.31 -2.40 6.00
CA ILE A 7 6.65 -2.22 5.41
C ILE A 7 7.70 -2.73 6.37
N GLU A 8 8.71 -3.44 5.88
CA GLU A 8 9.83 -3.86 6.72
C GLU A 8 10.80 -2.73 7.07
N LYS A 9 11.73 -2.99 8.01
CA LYS A 9 12.67 -1.98 8.49
C LYS A 9 13.63 -1.59 7.35
N ASP A 10 14.06 -0.32 7.32
CA ASP A 10 15.05 0.21 6.38
C ASP A 10 14.63 0.15 4.90
N ALA A 11 13.38 -0.20 4.59
CA ALA A 11 12.86 -0.26 3.22
C ALA A 11 12.48 1.12 2.64
N ILE A 12 12.23 1.16 1.34
CA ILE A 12 11.63 2.28 0.63
C ILE A 12 10.14 2.01 0.40
N LEU A 13 9.30 3.01 0.65
CA LEU A 13 7.88 3.03 0.29
C LEU A 13 7.61 4.16 -0.70
N PHE A 14 7.17 3.80 -1.91
CA PHE A 14 6.59 4.75 -2.85
C PHE A 14 5.11 5.01 -2.54
N THR A 15 4.75 6.28 -2.42
CA THR A 15 3.40 6.81 -2.17
C THR A 15 3.00 7.70 -3.33
N ASN A 16 1.72 8.00 -3.50
CA ASN A 16 1.20 8.70 -4.66
C ASN A 16 1.19 10.23 -4.48
N GLY A 17 0.51 10.73 -3.45
CA GLY A 17 0.11 12.13 -3.31
C GLY A 17 0.16 12.66 -1.88
N ASP A 18 -0.47 13.79 -1.62
CA ASP A 18 -0.50 14.40 -0.29
C ASP A 18 -1.28 13.54 0.73
N ASN A 19 -2.45 13.03 0.34
CA ASN A 19 -3.36 12.30 1.21
C ASN A 19 -2.82 10.97 1.74
N ASP A 20 -1.88 10.33 1.05
CA ASP A 20 -1.21 9.13 1.54
C ASP A 20 0.17 9.42 2.15
N THR A 21 0.89 10.43 1.66
CA THR A 21 2.26 10.73 2.12
C THR A 21 2.28 11.55 3.40
N TYR A 22 1.54 12.65 3.48
CA TYR A 22 1.70 13.62 4.57
C TYR A 22 1.29 13.05 5.94
N PRO A 23 0.19 12.27 6.06
CA PRO A 23 -0.11 11.59 7.31
C PRO A 23 1.00 10.63 7.74
N ILE A 24 1.65 9.95 6.77
CA ILE A 24 2.77 9.06 7.06
C ILE A 24 3.98 9.84 7.59
N TRP A 25 4.35 10.95 6.95
CA TRP A 25 5.44 11.79 7.44
C TRP A 25 5.15 12.38 8.82
N LEU A 26 3.91 12.76 9.12
CA LEU A 26 3.52 13.20 10.45
C LEU A 26 3.77 12.10 11.49
N LEU A 27 3.36 10.86 11.22
CA LEU A 27 3.63 9.72 12.10
C LEU A 27 5.13 9.49 12.32
N GLN A 28 5.95 9.65 11.27
CA GLN A 28 7.40 9.46 11.37
C GLN A 28 8.08 10.60 12.11
N ARG A 29 7.81 11.85 11.73
CA ARG A 29 8.54 13.04 12.19
C ARG A 29 8.08 13.54 13.55
N VAL A 30 6.79 13.39 13.86
CA VAL A 30 6.22 13.88 15.14
C VAL A 30 6.08 12.75 16.14
N GLN A 31 5.62 11.57 15.70
CA GLN A 31 5.33 10.46 16.61
C GLN A 31 6.44 9.39 16.68
N GLY A 32 7.51 9.53 15.89
CA GLY A 32 8.64 8.59 15.90
C GLY A 32 8.31 7.17 15.41
N ILE A 33 7.21 7.00 14.67
CA ILE A 33 6.73 5.67 14.25
C ILE A 33 7.43 5.25 12.96
N ARG A 34 8.08 4.08 12.96
CA ARG A 34 8.69 3.46 11.76
C ARG A 34 9.59 4.42 10.97
N THR A 35 10.42 5.20 11.67
CA THR A 35 11.31 6.23 11.09
C THR A 35 12.40 5.67 10.17
N ALA A 36 12.70 4.38 10.27
CA ALA A 36 13.64 3.67 9.40
C ALA A 36 13.14 3.51 7.95
N VAL A 37 11.83 3.58 7.71
CA VAL A 37 11.25 3.47 6.35
C VAL A 37 11.43 4.80 5.63
N THR A 38 12.03 4.79 4.43
CA THR A 38 12.08 6.00 3.60
C THR A 38 10.83 6.07 2.74
N VAL A 39 10.04 7.12 2.94
CA VAL A 39 8.78 7.33 2.24
C VAL A 39 8.99 8.35 1.13
N MET A 40 8.84 7.92 -0.11
CA MET A 40 9.05 8.72 -1.30
C MET A 40 7.72 8.98 -2.01
N ASN A 41 7.33 10.25 -2.11
CA ASN A 41 6.13 10.65 -2.85
C ASN A 41 6.42 10.68 -4.36
N PHE A 42 5.69 9.87 -5.11
CA PHE A 42 5.87 9.69 -6.54
C PHE A 42 5.48 10.93 -7.35
N HIS A 43 4.40 11.64 -6.98
CA HIS A 43 4.07 12.92 -7.60
C HIS A 43 5.20 13.95 -7.44
N LEU A 44 5.85 14.01 -6.28
CA LEU A 44 7.00 14.90 -6.08
C LEU A 44 8.21 14.45 -6.92
N ILE A 45 8.43 13.15 -7.09
CA ILE A 45 9.48 12.64 -8.00
C ILE A 45 9.19 13.08 -9.44
N THR A 46 7.95 12.93 -9.92
CA THR A 46 7.58 13.29 -11.30
C THR A 46 7.67 14.78 -11.57
N LYS A 47 7.32 15.61 -10.58
CA LYS A 47 7.36 17.07 -10.70
C LYS A 47 8.75 17.66 -10.43
N TYR A 48 9.52 17.06 -9.53
CA TYR A 48 10.81 17.57 -9.07
C TYR A 48 11.85 16.43 -8.98
N PRO A 49 12.47 15.99 -10.09
CA PRO A 49 13.38 14.84 -10.08
C PRO A 49 14.56 14.93 -9.10
N ASP A 50 15.02 16.13 -8.75
CA ASP A 50 16.08 16.34 -7.75
C ASP A 50 15.65 15.92 -6.32
N TYR A 51 14.35 15.84 -6.05
CA TYR A 51 13.81 15.26 -4.83
C TYR A 51 14.25 13.81 -4.65
N LEU A 52 14.16 12.98 -5.70
CA LEU A 52 14.60 11.58 -5.66
C LEU A 52 16.11 11.51 -5.42
N LYS A 53 16.90 12.31 -6.16
CA LYS A 53 18.37 12.35 -6.02
C LYS A 53 18.78 12.63 -4.58
N LYS A 54 18.18 13.65 -3.96
CA LYS A 54 18.46 14.03 -2.57
C LYS A 54 18.19 12.88 -1.60
N LEU A 55 17.04 12.22 -1.72
CA LEU A 55 16.68 11.11 -0.83
C LEU A 55 17.59 9.89 -1.00
N LEU A 56 18.02 9.59 -2.23
CA LEU A 56 18.96 8.51 -2.50
C LEU A 56 20.34 8.83 -1.91
N GLN A 57 20.80 10.07 -2.03
CA GLN A 57 22.05 10.53 -1.42
C GLN A 57 22.03 10.42 0.11
N GLU A 58 20.95 10.87 0.75
CA GLU A 58 20.76 10.75 2.22
C GLU A 58 20.79 9.28 2.68
N ARG A 59 20.34 8.37 1.82
CA ARG A 59 20.32 6.92 2.05
C ARG A 59 21.57 6.20 1.59
N GLN A 60 22.54 6.91 0.99
CA GLN A 60 23.75 6.35 0.39
C GLN A 60 23.44 5.23 -0.61
N LEU A 61 22.35 5.41 -1.38
CA LEU A 61 21.94 4.50 -2.43
C LEU A 61 22.38 5.04 -3.78
N GLU A 62 23.14 4.22 -4.50
CA GLU A 62 23.55 4.52 -5.86
C GLU A 62 22.50 4.04 -6.87
N LEU A 63 22.28 4.81 -7.92
CA LEU A 63 21.32 4.52 -8.96
C LEU A 63 21.93 4.89 -10.32
N ASP A 64 21.97 3.93 -11.24
CA ASP A 64 22.38 4.18 -12.61
C ASP A 64 21.24 4.84 -13.39
N TRP A 65 21.27 6.17 -13.42
CA TRP A 65 20.28 6.99 -14.10
C TRP A 65 20.17 6.72 -15.61
N SER A 66 21.21 6.17 -16.24
CA SER A 66 21.19 5.85 -17.67
C SER A 66 20.27 4.69 -18.03
N THR A 67 19.91 3.86 -17.04
CA THR A 67 19.02 2.71 -17.21
C THR A 67 17.54 3.03 -17.02
N LEU A 68 17.22 4.27 -16.60
CA LEU A 68 15.86 4.69 -16.31
C LEU A 68 15.26 5.44 -17.50
N PRO A 69 13.98 5.17 -17.84
CA PRO A 69 13.28 6.02 -18.79
C PRO A 69 13.04 7.41 -18.20
N PRO A 70 12.62 8.40 -19.01
CA PRO A 70 12.13 9.68 -18.53
C PRO A 70 11.06 9.51 -17.44
N VAL A 71 11.11 10.36 -16.41
CA VAL A 71 10.26 10.25 -15.21
C VAL A 71 8.75 10.26 -15.50
N LYS A 72 8.34 10.87 -16.62
CA LYS A 72 6.93 10.97 -17.02
C LYS A 72 6.41 9.73 -17.76
N GLU A 73 7.25 8.76 -18.07
CA GLU A 73 6.83 7.55 -18.77
C GLU A 73 6.23 6.50 -17.82
N GLU A 74 5.23 5.75 -18.30
CA GLU A 74 4.51 4.75 -17.49
C GLU A 74 5.44 3.70 -16.87
N GLY A 75 6.53 3.35 -17.55
CA GLY A 75 7.52 2.36 -17.10
C GLY A 75 8.55 2.88 -16.09
N PHE A 76 8.55 4.17 -15.75
CA PHE A 76 9.56 4.75 -14.86
C PHE A 76 9.56 4.13 -13.47
N LEU A 77 8.39 3.98 -12.85
CA LEU A 77 8.30 3.39 -11.51
C LEU A 77 8.79 1.93 -11.51
N PHE A 78 8.52 1.17 -12.57
CA PHE A 78 9.03 -0.20 -12.70
C PHE A 78 10.55 -0.25 -12.77
N ALA A 79 11.13 0.55 -13.65
CA ALA A 79 12.59 0.63 -13.81
C ALA A 79 13.27 1.06 -12.49
N LEU A 80 12.66 2.03 -11.80
CA LEU A 80 13.15 2.51 -10.50
C LEU A 80 13.10 1.43 -9.42
N CYS A 81 11.96 0.73 -9.28
CA CYS A 81 11.83 -0.38 -8.34
C CYS A 81 12.86 -1.48 -8.63
N LYS A 82 13.02 -1.86 -9.90
CA LYS A 82 13.97 -2.89 -10.34
C LYS A 82 15.42 -2.50 -10.03
N ALA A 83 15.77 -1.22 -10.21
CA ALA A 83 17.12 -0.74 -9.96
C ALA A 83 17.45 -0.64 -8.46
N LEU A 84 16.47 -0.34 -7.61
CA LEU A 84 16.67 -0.20 -6.16
C LEU A 84 16.58 -1.52 -5.39
N ALA A 85 15.72 -2.45 -5.83
CA ALA A 85 15.43 -3.70 -5.14
C ALA A 85 16.65 -4.58 -4.77
N PRO A 86 17.75 -4.61 -5.56
CA PRO A 86 18.96 -5.33 -5.18
C PRO A 86 19.66 -4.78 -3.92
N SER A 87 19.51 -3.47 -3.65
CA SER A 87 20.20 -2.79 -2.56
C SER A 87 19.31 -2.57 -1.34
N VAL A 88 18.00 -2.45 -1.54
CA VAL A 88 17.05 -2.13 -0.49
C VAL A 88 15.68 -2.70 -0.82
N PRO A 89 14.90 -3.19 0.16
CA PRO A 89 13.54 -3.60 -0.12
C PRO A 89 12.66 -2.43 -0.58
N VAL A 90 11.85 -2.68 -1.61
CA VAL A 90 11.02 -1.67 -2.25
C VAL A 90 9.54 -2.04 -2.14
N TYR A 91 8.76 -1.07 -1.70
CA TYR A 91 7.31 -1.19 -1.54
C TYR A 91 6.60 -0.07 -2.29
N VAL A 92 5.39 -0.35 -2.74
CA VAL A 92 4.54 0.58 -3.48
C VAL A 92 3.16 0.60 -2.81
N ALA A 93 2.68 1.77 -2.39
CA ALA A 93 1.38 1.89 -1.73
C ALA A 93 0.24 1.47 -2.68
N LEU A 94 -0.84 0.91 -2.14
CA LEU A 94 -2.02 0.53 -2.94
C LEU A 94 -2.74 1.73 -3.59
N THR A 95 -2.41 2.95 -3.14
CA THR A 95 -2.93 4.24 -3.62
C THR A 95 -2.26 4.76 -4.89
N ILE A 96 -1.19 4.12 -5.35
CA ILE A 96 -0.54 4.49 -6.61
C ILE A 96 -1.47 4.17 -7.78
N GLU A 97 -1.54 5.08 -8.74
CA GLU A 97 -2.46 4.96 -9.86
C GLU A 97 -2.21 3.69 -10.70
N PRO A 98 -3.28 2.99 -11.14
CA PRO A 98 -3.14 1.73 -11.87
C PRO A 98 -2.26 1.80 -13.13
N ALA A 99 -2.20 2.96 -13.80
CA ALA A 99 -1.34 3.17 -14.98
C ALA A 99 0.15 2.94 -14.65
N HIS A 100 0.59 3.34 -13.46
CA HIS A 100 1.96 3.13 -12.99
C HIS A 100 2.19 1.75 -12.40
N ILE A 101 1.13 1.05 -11.96
CA ILE A 101 1.22 -0.29 -11.39
C ILE A 101 1.23 -1.39 -12.45
N LYS A 102 0.48 -1.20 -13.54
CA LYS A 102 0.28 -2.22 -14.58
C LYS A 102 1.60 -2.83 -15.12
N PRO A 103 2.67 -2.06 -15.37
CA PRO A 103 3.96 -2.62 -15.82
C PRO A 103 4.66 -3.49 -14.75
N LEU A 104 4.34 -3.31 -13.47
CA LEU A 104 4.94 -4.04 -12.35
C LEU A 104 4.09 -5.24 -11.88
N ALA A 105 2.91 -5.49 -12.46
CA ALA A 105 1.91 -6.38 -11.87
C ALA A 105 2.44 -7.77 -11.51
N ASP A 106 3.29 -8.36 -12.34
CA ASP A 106 3.88 -9.69 -12.11
C ASP A 106 4.95 -9.73 -10.99
N HIS A 107 5.37 -8.57 -10.51
CA HIS A 107 6.45 -8.37 -9.54
C HIS A 107 5.94 -7.75 -8.23
N LEU A 108 4.65 -7.42 -8.13
CA LEU A 108 4.06 -6.77 -6.96
C LEU A 108 3.17 -7.73 -6.19
N PHE A 109 3.51 -7.92 -4.92
CA PHE A 109 2.82 -8.85 -4.03
C PHE A 109 2.17 -8.09 -2.88
N VAL A 110 0.86 -8.22 -2.70
CA VAL A 110 0.14 -7.57 -1.61
C VAL A 110 0.59 -8.18 -0.28
N VAL A 111 1.11 -7.34 0.61
CA VAL A 111 1.57 -7.73 1.96
C VAL A 111 0.90 -6.92 3.07
N GLY A 112 -0.11 -6.14 2.72
CA GLY A 112 -0.83 -5.24 3.62
C GLY A 112 -1.51 -4.14 2.83
N LEU A 113 -1.36 -2.90 3.28
CA LEU A 113 -1.75 -1.71 2.49
C LEU A 113 -0.62 -1.21 1.57
N ALA A 114 0.26 -2.12 1.18
CA ALA A 114 1.29 -1.90 0.19
C ALA A 114 1.58 -3.21 -0.56
N TYR A 115 2.09 -3.05 -1.78
CA TYR A 115 2.76 -4.09 -2.52
C TYR A 115 4.23 -4.13 -2.12
N GLN A 116 4.79 -5.34 -1.94
CA GLN A 116 6.23 -5.56 -1.95
C GLN A 116 6.66 -5.88 -3.38
N TYR A 117 7.66 -5.18 -3.88
CA TYR A 117 8.31 -5.52 -5.14
C TYR A 117 9.24 -6.72 -4.92
N SER A 118 9.11 -7.74 -5.76
CA SER A 118 10.04 -8.87 -5.79
C SER A 118 10.20 -9.44 -7.20
N PRO A 119 11.43 -9.76 -7.64
CA PRO A 119 11.67 -10.46 -8.90
C PRO A 119 11.24 -11.93 -8.87
N ARG A 120 10.90 -12.46 -7.69
CA ARG A 120 10.50 -13.86 -7.50
C ARG A 120 9.25 -13.93 -6.63
N ARG A 121 8.40 -14.91 -6.92
CA ARG A 121 7.27 -15.24 -6.04
C ARG A 121 7.77 -15.67 -4.67
N PHE A 122 7.04 -15.28 -3.64
CA PHE A 122 7.25 -15.69 -2.25
C PHE A 122 5.89 -15.81 -1.57
N ASP A 123 5.86 -16.35 -0.34
CA ASP A 123 4.63 -16.48 0.43
C ASP A 123 4.20 -15.13 1.02
N ASN A 124 3.66 -14.26 0.16
CA ASN A 124 3.16 -12.95 0.55
C ASN A 124 1.88 -13.04 1.39
N LEU A 125 1.12 -14.13 1.29
CA LEU A 125 -0.12 -14.32 2.07
C LEU A 125 0.19 -14.53 3.55
N SER A 126 1.25 -15.26 3.90
CA SER A 126 1.70 -15.37 5.30
C SER A 126 2.19 -14.03 5.86
N VAL A 127 2.87 -13.21 5.04
CA VAL A 127 3.27 -11.85 5.44
C VAL A 127 2.05 -10.96 5.63
N LEU A 128 1.11 -10.98 4.70
CA LEU A 128 -0.15 -10.24 4.77
C LEU A 128 -0.95 -10.64 6.02
N GLN A 129 -1.09 -11.94 6.28
CA GLN A 129 -1.80 -12.47 7.44
C GLN A 129 -1.16 -11.98 8.74
N LYS A 130 0.18 -12.07 8.86
CA LYS A 130 0.91 -11.56 10.02
C LYS A 130 0.67 -10.07 10.23
N ASN A 131 0.81 -9.26 9.18
CA ASN A 131 0.61 -7.81 9.28
C ASN A 131 -0.83 -7.47 9.69
N TRP A 132 -1.82 -8.14 9.13
CA TRP A 132 -3.22 -7.96 9.44
C TRP A 132 -3.54 -8.28 10.91
N GLU A 133 -3.06 -9.42 11.40
CA GLU A 133 -3.43 -9.95 12.72
C GLU A 133 -2.61 -9.36 13.87
N GLN A 134 -1.36 -8.98 13.61
CA GLN A 134 -0.41 -8.63 14.67
C GLN A 134 0.02 -7.15 14.65
N SER A 135 -0.07 -6.50 13.49
CA SER A 135 0.49 -5.15 13.30
C SER A 135 -0.56 -4.08 13.05
N PHE A 136 -1.71 -4.44 12.49
CA PHE A 136 -2.72 -3.47 12.11
C PHE A 136 -3.62 -3.06 13.28
N ARG A 137 -3.98 -1.77 13.28
CA ARG A 137 -5.06 -1.23 14.11
C ARG A 137 -6.31 -1.15 13.26
N LEU A 138 -7.32 -1.97 13.55
CA LEU A 138 -8.50 -2.14 12.70
C LEU A 138 -9.77 -1.51 13.29
N ASP A 139 -9.75 -1.13 14.56
CA ASP A 139 -10.95 -0.68 15.28
C ASP A 139 -11.63 0.55 14.65
N TYR A 140 -10.84 1.41 13.99
CA TYR A 140 -11.36 2.59 13.29
C TYR A 140 -12.11 2.28 12.00
N LEU A 141 -12.04 1.04 11.49
CA LEU A 141 -12.75 0.65 10.27
C LEU A 141 -14.24 0.42 10.53
N THR A 142 -14.57 0.03 11.76
CA THR A 142 -15.93 -0.31 12.19
C THR A 142 -16.51 0.65 13.22
N HIS A 143 -15.70 1.51 13.83
CA HIS A 143 -16.14 2.50 14.80
C HIS A 143 -15.77 3.92 14.35
N ASP A 144 -16.76 4.81 14.41
CA ASP A 144 -16.57 6.23 14.14
C ASP A 144 -16.07 6.93 15.42
N TRP A 145 -14.74 7.00 15.57
CA TRP A 145 -14.10 7.64 16.74
C TRP A 145 -14.07 9.16 16.65
N TYR A 146 -14.35 9.72 15.48
CA TYR A 146 -14.39 11.14 15.23
C TYR A 146 -15.81 11.49 14.80
N GLU A 147 -16.48 12.36 15.56
CA GLU A 147 -17.71 12.96 15.08
C GLU A 147 -17.43 13.68 13.76
N ALA A 148 -18.40 13.66 12.83
CA ALA A 148 -18.34 14.14 11.45
C ALA A 148 -18.14 15.67 11.33
N TRP A 149 -17.22 16.25 12.09
CA TRP A 149 -16.94 17.68 12.17
C TRP A 149 -16.11 18.20 10.98
N ARG A 150 -15.78 17.32 10.03
CA ARG A 150 -15.03 17.63 8.81
C ARG A 150 -15.72 17.05 7.58
N PRO A 151 -16.71 17.74 7.00
CA PRO A 151 -17.36 17.33 5.74
C PRO A 151 -16.35 17.03 4.62
N GLU A 152 -15.17 17.65 4.66
CA GLU A 152 -14.08 17.45 3.71
C GLU A 152 -13.55 16.00 3.72
N THR A 153 -13.68 15.30 4.85
CA THR A 153 -13.16 13.93 5.04
C THR A 153 -14.20 12.83 4.79
N GLU A 154 -15.49 13.20 4.74
CA GLU A 154 -16.62 12.26 4.66
C GLU A 154 -16.56 11.40 3.39
N ARG A 155 -16.01 11.93 2.30
CA ARG A 155 -15.78 11.18 1.05
C ARG A 155 -14.39 10.53 1.00
N ILE A 156 -13.37 11.23 1.50
CA ILE A 156 -11.97 10.82 1.33
C ILE A 156 -11.64 9.58 2.17
N VAL A 157 -12.07 9.57 3.44
CA VAL A 157 -11.73 8.47 4.36
C VAL A 157 -12.34 7.15 3.91
N PRO A 158 -13.65 7.06 3.57
CA PRO A 158 -14.20 5.83 3.03
C PRO A 158 -13.52 5.37 1.74
N SER A 159 -13.19 6.29 0.83
CA SER A 159 -12.47 5.98 -0.40
C SER A 159 -11.08 5.41 -0.12
N LEU A 160 -10.32 5.99 0.82
CA LEU A 160 -9.02 5.49 1.24
C LEU A 160 -9.13 4.14 1.97
N ASN A 161 -10.16 3.94 2.79
CA ASN A 161 -10.45 2.66 3.43
C ASN A 161 -10.83 1.57 2.40
N GLY A 162 -11.26 1.94 1.20
CA GLY A 162 -11.43 1.02 0.06
C GLY A 162 -10.14 0.25 -0.29
N ASN A 163 -8.95 0.79 0.03
CA ASN A 163 -7.68 0.08 -0.17
C ASN A 163 -7.53 -1.20 0.68
N TYR A 164 -8.37 -1.39 1.71
CA TYR A 164 -8.42 -2.64 2.47
C TYR A 164 -9.05 -3.79 1.68
N LEU A 165 -9.79 -3.53 0.59
CA LEU A 165 -10.51 -4.56 -0.13
C LEU A 165 -9.57 -5.57 -0.79
N ALA A 166 -8.47 -5.11 -1.40
CA ALA A 166 -7.47 -6.00 -2.01
C ALA A 166 -6.87 -7.01 -1.02
N PRO A 167 -6.29 -6.59 0.13
CA PRO A 167 -5.80 -7.54 1.14
C PRO A 167 -6.91 -8.39 1.75
N LEU A 168 -8.12 -7.84 1.96
CA LEU A 168 -9.25 -8.60 2.49
C LEU A 168 -9.67 -9.75 1.58
N VAL A 169 -9.77 -9.51 0.27
CA VAL A 169 -10.11 -10.56 -0.69
C VAL A 169 -9.07 -11.70 -0.63
N LEU A 170 -7.78 -11.36 -0.57
CA LEU A 170 -6.72 -12.36 -0.46
C LEU A 170 -6.79 -13.14 0.86
N LEU A 171 -7.08 -12.48 1.98
CA LEU A 171 -7.22 -13.14 3.28
C LEU A 171 -8.47 -14.02 3.35
N ILE A 172 -9.58 -13.61 2.73
CA ILE A 172 -10.80 -14.43 2.64
C ILE A 172 -10.48 -15.73 1.90
N GLU A 173 -9.85 -15.65 0.73
CA GLU A 173 -9.50 -16.85 -0.04
C GLU A 173 -8.49 -17.74 0.70
N HIS A 174 -7.49 -17.13 1.34
CA HIS A 174 -6.50 -17.86 2.15
C HIS A 174 -7.13 -18.57 3.34
N THR A 175 -8.05 -17.93 4.06
CA THR A 175 -8.73 -18.51 5.22
C THR A 175 -9.76 -19.57 4.82
N LYS A 176 -10.44 -19.41 3.68
CA LYS A 176 -11.28 -20.49 3.10
C LYS A 176 -10.46 -21.72 2.75
N ALA A 177 -9.30 -21.54 2.09
CA ALA A 177 -8.43 -22.65 1.71
C ALA A 177 -7.86 -23.41 2.92
N LYS A 178 -7.77 -22.76 4.09
CA LYS A 178 -7.39 -23.35 5.38
C LYS A 178 -8.57 -23.89 6.20
N GLU A 179 -9.79 -23.85 5.67
CA GLU A 179 -11.02 -24.26 6.38
C GLU A 179 -11.31 -23.41 7.65
N GLU A 180 -10.76 -22.19 7.75
CA GLU A 180 -11.00 -21.24 8.84
C GLU A 180 -12.32 -20.46 8.62
N ILE A 181 -13.45 -21.18 8.55
CA ILE A 181 -14.75 -20.66 8.07
C ILE A 181 -15.22 -19.40 8.82
N GLU A 182 -15.19 -19.42 10.16
CA GLU A 182 -15.64 -18.28 10.98
C GLU A 182 -14.84 -17.01 10.70
N LYS A 183 -13.53 -17.17 10.51
CA LYS A 183 -12.64 -16.05 10.23
C LYS A 183 -12.85 -15.52 8.81
N SER A 184 -12.99 -16.41 7.82
CA SER A 184 -13.37 -16.04 6.46
C SER A 184 -14.67 -15.24 6.45
N ASN A 185 -15.69 -15.67 7.21
CA ASN A 185 -16.98 -14.97 7.30
C ASN A 185 -16.84 -13.57 7.91
N ARG A 186 -16.04 -13.42 8.98
CA ARG A 186 -15.76 -12.11 9.59
C ARG A 186 -15.03 -11.16 8.63
N LEU A 187 -14.01 -11.65 7.93
CA LEU A 187 -13.28 -10.87 6.93
C LEU A 187 -14.20 -10.46 5.76
N ARG A 188 -15.07 -11.37 5.32
CA ARG A 188 -16.08 -11.09 4.29
C ARG A 188 -17.05 -10.00 4.74
N ALA A 189 -17.58 -10.09 5.96
CA ALA A 189 -18.48 -9.07 6.50
C ALA A 189 -17.82 -7.68 6.52
N LEU A 190 -16.57 -7.60 7.01
CA LEU A 190 -15.79 -6.36 7.00
C LEU A 190 -15.56 -5.83 5.57
N ALA A 191 -15.22 -6.70 4.62
CA ALA A 191 -15.02 -6.32 3.23
C ALA A 191 -16.28 -5.69 2.62
N PHE A 192 -17.45 -6.30 2.84
CA PHE A 192 -18.73 -5.75 2.36
C PHE A 192 -19.07 -4.41 3.02
N GLU A 193 -18.81 -4.26 4.32
CA GLU A 193 -19.03 -2.99 5.00
C GLU A 193 -18.16 -1.87 4.42
N LEU A 194 -16.86 -2.12 4.24
CA LEU A 194 -15.93 -1.15 3.66
C LEU A 194 -16.28 -0.83 2.20
N ALA A 195 -16.61 -1.84 1.40
CA ALA A 195 -17.00 -1.64 0.00
C ALA A 195 -18.30 -0.83 -0.11
N ARG A 196 -19.26 -1.02 0.81
CA ARG A 196 -20.47 -0.19 0.87
C ARG A 196 -20.12 1.27 1.17
N LYS A 197 -19.29 1.53 2.18
CA LYS A 197 -18.86 2.90 2.55
C LYS A 197 -18.07 3.57 1.42
N ALA A 198 -17.23 2.81 0.70
CA ALA A 198 -16.40 3.31 -0.41
C ALA A 198 -17.15 3.44 -1.76
N GLY A 199 -18.38 2.92 -1.87
CA GLY A 199 -19.12 2.90 -3.14
C GLY A 199 -18.71 1.78 -4.11
N SER A 200 -17.93 0.79 -3.67
CA SER A 200 -17.39 -0.32 -4.48
C SER A 200 -18.11 -1.66 -4.25
N GLY A 201 -19.29 -1.67 -3.62
CA GLY A 201 -20.00 -2.89 -3.24
C GLY A 201 -20.31 -3.85 -4.40
N ALA A 202 -20.75 -3.31 -5.55
CA ALA A 202 -21.07 -4.11 -6.73
C ALA A 202 -19.84 -4.80 -7.34
N GLU A 203 -18.69 -4.13 -7.31
CA GLU A 203 -17.43 -4.71 -7.77
C GLU A 203 -16.95 -5.82 -6.84
N LEU A 204 -17.01 -5.61 -5.52
CA LEU A 204 -16.66 -6.63 -4.55
C LEU A 204 -17.56 -7.87 -4.69
N GLN A 205 -18.87 -7.68 -4.87
CA GLN A 205 -19.81 -8.78 -5.10
C GLN A 205 -19.44 -9.59 -6.35
N ARG A 206 -18.98 -8.93 -7.42
CA ARG A 206 -18.52 -9.61 -8.64
C ARG A 206 -17.28 -10.44 -8.37
N ILE A 207 -16.30 -9.89 -7.64
CA ILE A 207 -15.05 -10.58 -7.31
C ILE A 207 -15.28 -11.80 -6.40
N LEU A 208 -16.12 -11.64 -5.38
CA LEU A 208 -16.36 -12.65 -4.34
C LEU A 208 -17.57 -13.56 -4.59
N GLY A 209 -18.35 -13.30 -5.64
CA GLY A 209 -19.55 -14.05 -6.03
C GLY A 209 -19.42 -14.76 -7.38
N ALA A 210 -18.45 -14.39 -8.22
CA ALA A 210 -18.13 -15.12 -9.45
C ALA A 210 -17.22 -16.35 -9.21
N ARG A 211 -16.99 -16.73 -7.94
CA ARG A 211 -16.08 -17.80 -7.51
C ARG A 211 -16.68 -18.59 -6.37
#